data_AF-A0A6N7X9U2-F1
#
_entry.id   AF-A0A6N7X9U2-F1
#
_cell.length_a   1.000
_cell.length_b   1.000
_cell.length_c   1.000
_cell.angle_alpha   90.00
_cell.angle_beta   90.00
_cell.angle_gamma   90.00
#
_symmetry.space_group_name_H-M   'P 1'
#
loop_
_entity.id
_entity.type
_entity.pdbx_description
1 polymer ?
#
loop_
_entity_poly.entity_id
_entity_poly.type
_entity_poly.pdbx_seq_one_letter_code
_entity_poly.pdbx_strand_id
1 'polypeptide(L)'
;MTKQLRKINIFLIAISFVISIIPFIGAYLIYYFTRARLGMYRHMVYLNPVIESKYPINFIRSSIIIVIAISIIWMSFLVIKKRCKCVLPCFVFSILSLYYMAMYNAQLHKGYYISSMLVLIGVIFTDIWLYFIQKNRN
;
A
#
# COMPACT_ATOMS: atom_id res chain seq x y z
N MET A 1 -34.85 9.85 -7.58
CA MET A 1 -33.97 8.69 -7.28
C MET A 1 -32.46 8.94 -7.48
N THR A 2 -32.01 10.02 -8.12
CA THR A 2 -30.59 10.24 -8.49
C THR A 2 -29.68 10.78 -7.37
N LYS A 3 -30.22 11.51 -6.38
CA LYS A 3 -29.43 12.08 -5.27
C LYS A 3 -28.90 11.01 -4.30
N GLN A 4 -29.67 9.96 -4.04
CA GLN A 4 -29.32 8.89 -3.08
C GLN A 4 -28.20 7.99 -3.62
N LEU A 5 -28.25 7.63 -4.91
CA LEU A 5 -27.18 6.91 -5.60
C LEU A 5 -25.86 7.70 -5.66
N ARG A 6 -25.93 9.04 -5.80
CA ARG A 6 -24.74 9.92 -5.73
C ARG A 6 -24.12 9.91 -4.32
N LYS A 7 -24.92 9.99 -3.25
CA LYS A 7 -24.42 9.94 -1.88
C LYS A 7 -23.70 8.63 -1.57
N ILE A 8 -24.28 7.48 -1.98
CA ILE A 8 -23.66 6.16 -1.79
C ILE A 8 -22.32 6.07 -2.53
N ASN A 9 -22.25 6.57 -3.77
CA ASN A 9 -21.00 6.59 -4.53
C ASN A 9 -19.91 7.45 -3.87
N ILE A 10 -20.27 8.62 -3.35
CA ILE A 10 -19.32 9.50 -2.63
C ILE A 10 -18.83 8.82 -1.35
N PHE A 11 -19.72 8.16 -0.61
CA PHE A 11 -19.36 7.41 0.60
C PHE A 11 -18.37 6.28 0.31
N LEU A 12 -18.60 5.49 -0.74
CA LEU A 12 -17.68 4.43 -1.15
C LEU A 12 -16.31 4.96 -1.58
N ILE A 13 -16.27 6.11 -2.28
CA ILE A 13 -15.01 6.78 -2.66
C ILE A 13 -14.26 7.24 -1.40
N ALA A 14 -14.96 7.83 -0.43
CA ALA A 14 -14.36 8.29 0.82
C ALA A 14 -13.74 7.13 1.61
N ILE A 15 -14.43 5.99 1.72
CA ILE A 15 -13.89 4.79 2.38
C ILE A 15 -12.64 4.29 1.66
N SER A 16 -12.68 4.16 0.33
CA SER A 16 -11.51 3.73 -0.45
C SER A 16 -10.30 4.65 -0.21
N PHE A 17 -10.52 5.97 -0.10
CA PHE A 17 -9.47 6.93 0.19
C PHE A 17 -8.87 6.75 1.59
N VAL A 18 -9.72 6.58 2.62
CA VAL A 18 -9.27 6.35 4.00
C VAL A 18 -8.43 5.07 4.09
N ILE A 19 -8.92 3.99 3.49
CA ILE A 19 -8.21 2.70 3.46
C ILE A 19 -6.84 2.84 2.78
N SER A 20 -6.75 3.61 1.69
CA SER A 20 -5.49 3.85 0.98
C SER A 20 -4.51 4.73 1.77
N ILE A 21 -4.97 5.65 2.62
CA ILE A 21 -4.09 6.57 3.34
C ILE A 21 -3.52 5.98 4.63
N ILE A 22 -4.28 5.14 5.34
CA ILE A 22 -3.86 4.55 6.62
C ILE A 22 -2.48 3.87 6.51
N PRO A 23 -2.17 3.06 5.47
CA PRO A 23 -0.85 2.45 5.32
C PRO A 23 0.28 3.47 5.20
N PHE A 24 0.05 4.58 4.49
CA PHE A 24 1.06 5.64 4.36
C PHE A 24 1.29 6.37 5.67
N ILE A 25 0.24 6.63 6.45
CA ILE A 25 0.37 7.21 7.80
C ILE A 25 1.19 6.27 8.68
N GLY A 26 0.91 4.96 8.65
CA GLY A 26 1.67 3.96 9.40
C GLY A 26 3.16 3.94 9.00
N ALA A 27 3.45 3.92 7.71
CA ALA A 27 4.82 3.98 7.19
C ALA A 27 5.54 5.28 7.59
N TYR A 28 4.84 6.42 7.55
CA TYR A 28 5.37 7.70 7.98
C TYR A 28 5.68 7.72 9.48
N LEU A 29 4.78 7.18 10.31
CA LEU A 29 5.02 7.08 11.76
C LEU A 29 6.25 6.23 12.06
N ILE A 30 6.41 5.08 11.41
CA ILE A 30 7.60 4.23 11.56
C ILE A 30 8.86 5.05 11.19
N TYR A 31 8.83 5.77 10.07
CA TYR A 31 9.95 6.60 9.66
C TYR A 31 10.25 7.70 10.68
N TYR A 32 9.23 8.43 11.13
CA TYR A 32 9.35 9.48 12.13
C TYR A 32 9.96 8.96 13.43
N PHE A 33 9.42 7.86 13.98
CA PHE A 33 9.94 7.31 15.23
C PHE A 33 11.37 6.77 15.09
N THR A 34 11.71 6.20 13.94
CA THR A 34 13.08 5.75 13.65
C THR A 34 14.07 6.93 13.61
N ARG A 35 13.61 8.14 13.26
CA ARG A 35 14.44 9.35 13.25
C ARG A 35 14.44 10.11 14.59
N ALA A 36 13.29 10.20 15.24
CA ALA A 36 13.09 10.98 16.46
C ALA A 36 13.54 10.24 17.73
N ARG A 37 13.45 8.90 17.75
CA ARG A 37 13.81 8.08 18.92
C ARG A 37 15.00 7.19 18.59
N LEU A 38 16.17 7.56 19.12
CA LEU A 38 17.43 6.80 18.99
C LEU A 38 17.29 5.33 19.42
N GLY A 39 16.40 5.01 20.37
CA GLY A 39 16.10 3.63 20.77
C GLY A 39 15.52 2.78 19.63
N MET A 40 14.54 3.30 18.90
CA MET A 40 13.97 2.59 17.73
C MET A 40 14.97 2.51 16.59
N TYR A 41 15.79 3.54 16.38
CA TYR A 41 16.87 3.49 15.41
C TYR A 41 17.85 2.33 15.71
N ARG A 42 18.37 2.25 16.94
CA ARG A 42 19.31 1.20 17.36
C ARG A 42 18.68 -0.19 17.27
N HIS A 43 17.40 -0.32 17.67
CA HIS A 43 16.69 -1.58 17.57
C HIS A 43 16.58 -2.05 16.10
N MET A 44 16.21 -1.17 15.17
CA MET A 44 16.12 -1.52 13.74
C MET A 44 17.49 -1.83 13.13
N VAL A 45 18.54 -1.13 13.55
CA VAL A 45 19.92 -1.42 13.10
C VAL A 45 20.38 -2.81 13.54
N TYR A 46 19.99 -3.26 14.73
CA TYR A 46 20.29 -4.62 15.18
C TYR A 46 19.39 -5.69 14.53
N LEU A 47 18.11 -5.37 14.32
CA LEU A 47 17.14 -6.31 13.79
C LEU A 47 17.33 -6.58 12.29
N ASN A 48 17.64 -5.56 11.49
CA ASN A 48 17.79 -5.70 10.04
C ASN A 48 18.79 -6.78 9.59
N PRO A 49 20.03 -6.85 10.11
CA PRO A 49 20.97 -7.92 9.72
C PRO A 49 20.50 -9.32 10.17
N VAL A 50 19.74 -9.42 11.27
CA VAL A 50 19.13 -10.70 11.70
C VAL A 50 18.05 -11.14 10.70
N ILE A 51 17.25 -10.19 10.17
CA ILE A 51 16.26 -10.49 9.13
C ILE A 51 16.97 -10.84 7.81
N GLU A 52 18.01 -10.10 7.43
CA GLU A 52 18.79 -10.33 6.20
C GLU A 52 19.49 -11.70 6.19
N SER A 53 19.97 -12.15 7.35
CA SER A 53 20.62 -13.46 7.47
C SER A 53 19.63 -14.63 7.50
N LYS A 54 18.41 -14.42 7.99
CA LYS A 54 17.40 -15.48 8.15
C LYS A 54 16.48 -15.64 6.94
N TYR A 55 16.25 -14.56 6.18
CA TYR A 55 15.30 -14.54 5.07
C TYR A 55 15.93 -14.02 3.78
N PRO A 56 15.58 -14.59 2.60
CA PRO A 56 16.08 -14.11 1.32
C PRO A 56 15.39 -12.80 0.92
N ILE A 57 15.80 -11.69 1.53
CA ILE A 57 15.13 -10.38 1.41
C ILE A 57 15.04 -9.90 -0.05
N ASN A 58 16.06 -10.12 -0.86
CA ASN A 58 16.06 -9.72 -2.26
C ASN A 58 14.94 -10.42 -3.04
N PHE A 59 14.72 -11.71 -2.77
CA PHE A 59 13.64 -12.49 -3.38
C PHE A 59 12.26 -12.07 -2.86
N ILE A 60 12.16 -11.76 -1.57
CA ILE A 60 10.92 -11.25 -0.98
C ILE A 60 10.57 -9.90 -1.61
N ARG A 61 11.53 -8.97 -1.70
CA ARG A 61 11.33 -7.64 -2.29
C ARG A 61 10.86 -7.73 -3.74
N SER A 62 11.50 -8.56 -4.57
CA SER A 62 11.06 -8.73 -5.96
C SER A 62 9.65 -9.30 -6.05
N SER A 63 9.31 -10.27 -5.19
CA SER A 63 7.95 -10.82 -5.10
C SER A 63 6.90 -9.76 -4.75
N ILE A 64 7.21 -8.88 -3.78
CA ILE A 64 6.32 -7.75 -3.40
C ILE A 64 6.10 -6.81 -4.59
N ILE A 65 7.17 -6.45 -5.30
CA ILE A 65 7.08 -5.57 -6.47
C ILE A 65 6.21 -6.20 -7.56
N ILE A 66 6.35 -7.51 -7.80
CA ILE A 66 5.53 -8.25 -8.77
C ILE A 66 4.05 -8.19 -8.37
N VAL A 67 3.71 -8.41 -7.10
CA VAL A 67 2.32 -8.34 -6.60
C VAL A 67 1.73 -6.95 -6.83
N ILE A 68 2.48 -5.88 -6.51
CA ILE A 68 2.02 -4.50 -6.72
C ILE A 68 1.89 -4.20 -8.22
N ALA A 69 2.81 -4.70 -9.06
CA ALA A 69 2.71 -4.52 -10.50
C ALA A 69 1.46 -5.19 -11.09
N ILE A 70 1.13 -6.41 -10.64
CA ILE A 70 -0.08 -7.12 -11.04
C ILE A 70 -1.34 -6.36 -10.61
N SER A 71 -1.37 -5.81 -9.38
CA SER A 71 -2.53 -5.03 -8.92
C SER A 71 -2.71 -3.75 -9.75
N ILE A 72 -1.63 -3.07 -10.12
CA ILE A 72 -1.67 -1.90 -11.02
C ILE A 72 -2.24 -2.29 -12.39
N ILE A 73 -1.82 -3.41 -12.97
CA ILE A 73 -2.33 -3.87 -14.27
C ILE A 73 -3.84 -4.15 -14.18
N TRP A 74 -4.27 -4.85 -13.12
CA TRP A 74 -5.69 -5.15 -12.89
C TRP A 74 -6.51 -3.87 -12.70
N MET A 75 -6.05 -2.93 -11.88
CA MET A 75 -6.73 -1.65 -11.67
C MET A 75 -6.74 -0.79 -12.95
N SER A 76 -5.68 -0.80 -13.75
CA SER A 76 -5.62 -0.09 -15.04
C SER A 76 -6.75 -0.55 -15.98
N PHE A 77 -6.95 -1.87 -16.08
CA PHE A 77 -8.03 -2.45 -16.87
C PHE A 77 -9.42 -1.97 -16.40
N LEU A 78 -9.61 -1.83 -15.09
CA LEU A 78 -10.86 -1.37 -14.49
C LEU A 78 -11.12 0.12 -14.73
N VAL A 79 -10.06 0.94 -14.72
CA VAL A 79 -10.11 2.37 -15.06
C VAL A 79 -10.47 2.55 -16.53
N ILE A 80 -9.81 1.82 -17.43
CA ILE A 80 -10.05 1.89 -18.88
C ILE A 80 -11.50 1.53 -19.21
N LYS A 81 -12.04 0.47 -18.58
CA LYS A 81 -13.44 0.08 -18.76
C LYS A 81 -14.45 1.01 -18.07
N LYS A 82 -14.00 2.11 -17.42
CA LYS A 82 -14.82 3.08 -16.67
C LYS A 82 -15.80 2.43 -15.67
N ARG A 83 -15.46 1.25 -15.12
CA ARG A 83 -16.41 0.45 -14.33
C ARG A 83 -16.64 0.99 -12.92
N CYS A 84 -15.63 1.64 -12.32
CA CYS A 84 -15.71 2.09 -10.93
C CYS A 84 -14.88 3.36 -10.68
N LYS A 85 -15.54 4.44 -10.24
CA LYS A 85 -14.85 5.70 -9.85
C LYS A 85 -14.01 5.55 -8.58
N CYS A 86 -14.32 4.58 -7.72
CA CYS A 86 -13.56 4.26 -6.51
C CYS A 86 -12.18 3.63 -6.80
N VAL A 87 -11.91 3.24 -8.06
CA VAL A 87 -10.62 2.62 -8.43
C VAL A 87 -9.49 3.65 -8.45
N LEU A 88 -9.78 4.92 -8.75
CA LEU A 88 -8.78 5.98 -8.83
C LEU A 88 -7.92 6.14 -7.55
N PRO A 89 -8.48 6.30 -6.34
CA PRO A 89 -7.67 6.44 -5.13
C PRO A 89 -6.80 5.19 -4.86
N CYS A 90 -7.35 3.99 -5.06
CA CYS A 90 -6.61 2.74 -4.89
C CYS A 90 -5.49 2.58 -5.94
N PHE A 91 -5.74 3.01 -7.17
CA PHE A 91 -4.75 2.98 -8.25
C PHE A 91 -3.57 3.93 -7.96
N VAL A 92 -3.87 5.15 -7.54
CA VAL A 92 -2.86 6.13 -7.14
C VAL A 92 -2.05 5.59 -5.95
N PHE A 93 -2.70 4.95 -4.98
CA PHE A 93 -2.03 4.29 -3.86
C PHE A 93 -1.06 3.17 -4.31
N SER A 94 -1.49 2.31 -5.23
CA SER A 94 -0.64 1.24 -5.78
C SER A 94 0.57 1.79 -6.55
N ILE A 95 0.41 2.91 -7.27
CA ILE A 95 1.54 3.58 -7.94
C ILE A 95 2.52 4.18 -6.92
N LEU A 96 2.01 4.89 -5.91
CA LEU A 96 2.84 5.49 -4.87
C LEU A 96 3.59 4.43 -4.05
N SER A 97 2.97 3.29 -3.80
CA SER A 97 3.63 2.17 -3.11
C SER A 97 4.73 1.55 -3.96
N LEU A 98 4.52 1.38 -5.27
CA LEU A 98 5.56 0.92 -6.19
C LEU A 98 6.74 1.92 -6.23
N TYR A 99 6.45 3.21 -6.30
CA TYR A 99 7.45 4.27 -6.22
C TYR A 99 8.26 4.20 -4.92
N TYR A 100 7.58 4.05 -3.77
CA TYR A 100 8.22 3.88 -2.47
C TYR A 100 9.18 2.69 -2.45
N MET A 101 8.77 1.55 -3.00
CA MET A 101 9.59 0.34 -3.05
C MET A 101 10.80 0.46 -3.97
N ALA A 102 10.68 1.23 -5.06
CA ALA A 102 11.76 1.44 -6.01
C ALA A 102 12.83 2.41 -5.48
N MET A 103 12.40 3.51 -4.84
CA MET A 103 13.31 4.59 -4.42
C MET A 103 13.99 4.32 -3.08
N TYR A 104 13.33 3.64 -2.15
CA TYR A 104 13.85 3.46 -0.80
C TYR A 104 14.49 2.08 -0.60
N ASN A 105 15.41 2.02 0.35
CA ASN A 105 16.09 0.80 0.76
C ASN A 105 16.42 0.85 2.27
N ALA A 106 16.77 -0.29 2.86
CA ALA A 106 17.08 -0.43 4.30
C ALA A 106 18.30 0.40 4.74
N GLN A 107 19.17 0.80 3.81
CA GLN A 107 20.29 1.70 4.07
C GLN A 107 19.82 3.14 4.32
N LEU A 108 18.87 3.63 3.53
CA LEU A 108 18.31 4.98 3.61
C LEU A 108 17.24 5.09 4.70
N HIS A 109 16.40 4.05 4.82
CA HIS A 109 15.33 3.98 5.81
C HIS A 109 15.45 2.70 6.60
N LYS A 110 15.92 2.77 7.86
CA LYS A 110 16.11 1.57 8.68
C LYS A 110 14.81 0.81 8.95
N GLY A 111 13.66 1.50 9.00
CA GLY A 111 12.34 0.89 9.10
C GLY A 111 11.76 0.33 7.78
N TYR A 112 12.54 0.30 6.69
CA TYR A 112 12.08 -0.06 5.34
C TYR A 112 11.40 -1.44 5.26
N TYR A 113 11.90 -2.44 5.99
CA TYR A 113 11.30 -3.77 5.95
C TYR A 113 9.90 -3.82 6.57
N ILE A 114 9.68 -3.07 7.65
CA ILE A 114 8.37 -3.04 8.32
C ILE A 114 7.39 -2.18 7.51
N SER A 115 7.83 -1.02 7.03
CA SER A 115 7.00 -0.17 6.17
C SER A 115 6.64 -0.84 4.85
N SER A 116 7.56 -1.60 4.24
CA SER A 116 7.29 -2.33 3.00
C SER A 116 6.23 -3.43 3.19
N MET A 117 6.30 -4.19 4.29
CA MET A 117 5.26 -5.17 4.64
C MET A 117 3.90 -4.51 4.88
N LEU A 118 3.89 -3.38 5.59
CA LEU A 118 2.66 -2.65 5.89
C LEU A 118 2.00 -2.08 4.61
N VAL A 119 2.81 -1.60 3.67
CA VAL A 119 2.34 -1.14 2.37
C VAL A 119 1.79 -2.30 1.54
N LEU A 120 2.45 -3.47 1.53
CA LEU A 120 1.94 -4.66 0.84
C LEU A 120 0.57 -5.08 1.38
N ILE A 121 0.41 -5.13 2.71
CA ILE A 121 -0.87 -5.46 3.34
C ILE A 121 -1.94 -4.45 2.91
N GLY A 122 -1.57 -3.16 2.86
CA GLY A 122 -2.44 -2.10 2.34
C GLY A 122 -2.91 -2.36 0.91
N VAL A 123 -2.01 -2.75 0.01
CA VAL A 123 -2.35 -3.03 -1.41
C VAL A 123 -3.32 -4.20 -1.50
N ILE A 124 -3.03 -5.31 -0.83
CA ILE A 124 -3.91 -6.49 -0.80
C ILE A 124 -5.30 -6.12 -0.27
N PHE A 125 -5.35 -5.32 0.80
CA PHE A 125 -6.62 -4.90 1.39
C PHE A 125 -7.43 -4.00 0.44
N THR A 126 -6.76 -3.09 -0.28
CA THR A 126 -7.42 -2.29 -1.32
C THR A 126 -7.94 -3.13 -2.48
N ASP A 127 -7.21 -4.18 -2.89
CA ASP A 127 -7.63 -5.08 -3.95
C ASP A 127 -8.89 -5.88 -3.56
N ILE A 128 -8.90 -6.42 -2.34
CA ILE A 128 -10.06 -7.14 -1.77
C ILE A 128 -11.27 -6.21 -1.69
N TRP A 129 -11.08 -4.98 -1.21
CA TRP A 129 -12.14 -3.99 -1.12
C TRP A 129 -12.73 -3.64 -2.49
N LEU A 130 -11.87 -3.43 -3.50
CA LEU A 130 -12.31 -3.18 -4.87
C LEU A 130 -13.05 -4.37 -5.48
N TYR A 131 -12.59 -5.60 -5.21
CA TYR A 131 -13.26 -6.81 -5.64
C TYR A 131 -14.69 -6.90 -5.06
N PHE A 132 -14.85 -6.61 -3.77
CA PHE A 132 -16.17 -6.60 -3.13
C PHE A 132 -17.11 -5.54 -3.72
N ILE A 133 -16.60 -4.34 -4.00
CA ILE A 133 -17.38 -3.27 -4.64
C ILE A 133 -17.84 -3.69 -6.04
N GLN A 134 -16.98 -4.35 -6.82
CA GLN A 134 -17.37 -4.82 -8.16
C GLN A 134 -18.43 -5.91 -8.11
N LYS A 135 -18.27 -6.87 -7.19
CA LYS A 135 -19.24 -7.95 -6.99
C LYS A 135 -20.63 -7.41 -6.63
N ASN A 136 -20.71 -6.35 -5.83
CA ASN A 136 -21.99 -5.72 -5.46
C ASN A 136 -22.58 -4.79 -6.56
N ARG A 137 -21.85 -4.52 -7.64
CA ARG A 137 -22.32 -3.65 -8.74
C ARG A 137 -22.78 -4.39 -10.00
N ASN A 138 -22.28 -5.60 -10.23
CA ASN A 138 -22.77 -6.51 -11.27
C ASN A 138 -24.00 -7.27 -10.76
#